data_AF-A0A3S0EQM5-F1
#
_entry.id   AF-A0A3S0EQM5-F1
#
_cell.length_a   1.000
_cell.length_b   1.000
_cell.length_c   1.000
_cell.angle_alpha   90.00
_cell.angle_beta   90.00
_cell.angle_gamma   90.00
#
_symmetry.space_group_name_H-M   'P 1'
#
loop_
_entity.id
_entity.type
_entity.pdbx_description
1 polymer ?
#
loop_
_entity_poly.entity_id
_entity_poly.type
_entity_poly.pdbx_seq_one_letter_code
_entity_poly.pdbx_strand_id
1 'polypeptide(L)' 'MRKTFLGVKLKTLREQRGLTQVALAQVLKLSPSYVNQLENNGYPDLAVFQPSEPA' A
#
# COMPACT_ATOMS: atom_id res chain seq x y z
N MET A 1 -3.24 16.02 -14.01
CA MET A 1 -2.12 15.50 -13.18
C MET A 1 -1.92 14.03 -13.54
N ARG A 2 -0.69 13.60 -13.88
CA ARG A 2 -0.38 12.17 -14.10
C ARG A 2 -0.65 11.43 -12.78
N LYS A 3 -1.77 10.72 -12.67
CA LYS A 3 -1.95 9.71 -11.62
C LYS A 3 -0.87 8.68 -11.86
N THR A 4 0.19 8.72 -11.08
CA THR A 4 1.31 7.81 -11.25
C THR A 4 0.77 6.41 -10.99
N PHE A 5 0.72 5.55 -12.02
CA PHE A 5 0.29 4.14 -11.95
C PHE A 5 1.24 3.25 -11.11
N LEU A 6 1.94 3.85 -10.15
CA LEU A 6 2.91 3.21 -9.26
C LEU A 6 2.27 2.08 -8.46
N GLY A 7 1.01 2.21 -8.03
CA GLY A 7 0.33 1.18 -7.24
C GLY A 7 0.15 -0.15 -8.00
N VAL A 8 -0.33 -0.08 -9.25
CA VAL A 8 -0.46 -1.25 -10.12
C VAL A 8 0.91 -1.89 -10.37
N LYS A 9 1.93 -1.08 -10.67
CA LYS A 9 3.29 -1.60 -10.91
C LYS A 9 3.90 -2.24 -9.67
N LEU A 10 3.68 -1.66 -8.48
CA LEU A 10 4.14 -2.21 -7.21
C LEU A 10 3.46 -3.55 -6.93
N LYS A 11 2.14 -3.63 -7.11
CA LYS A 11 1.35 -4.86 -6.97
C LYS A 11 1.88 -5.97 -7.90
N THR A 12 2.11 -5.67 -9.17
CA THR A 12 2.66 -6.62 -10.14
C THR A 12 4.04 -7.14 -9.69
N LEU A 13 4.93 -6.26 -9.25
CA LEU A 13 6.27 -6.64 -8.77
C LEU A 13 6.22 -7.49 -7.49
N ARG A 14 5.24 -7.26 -6.62
CA ARG A 14 5.00 -8.07 -5.43
C ARG A 14 4.54 -9.48 -5.81
N GLU A 15 3.55 -9.57 -6.69
CA GLU A 15 2.96 -10.83 -7.15
C GLU A 15 3.98 -11.69 -7.93
N GLN A 16 4.80 -11.07 -8.78
CA GLN A 16 5.91 -11.74 -9.48
C GLN A 16 6.95 -12.35 -8.52
N ARG A 17 7.08 -11.81 -7.31
CA ARG A 17 7.97 -12.35 -6.26
C ARG A 17 7.26 -13.33 -5.33
N GLY A 18 5.98 -13.66 -5.56
CA GLY A 18 5.20 -14.56 -4.71
C GLY A 18 4.95 -14.00 -3.30
N LEU A 19 5.04 -12.68 -3.11
CA LEU A 19 4.91 -12.06 -1.81
C LEU A 19 3.45 -11.69 -1.50
N THR A 20 3.02 -11.88 -0.26
CA THR A 20 1.80 -11.24 0.26
C THR A 20 2.07 -9.76 0.58
N GLN A 21 1.02 -8.95 0.73
CA GLN A 21 1.19 -7.54 1.15
C GLN A 21 1.86 -7.43 2.52
N VAL A 22 1.56 -8.36 3.45
CA VAL A 22 2.20 -8.42 4.77
C VAL A 22 3.69 -8.72 4.64
N ALA A 23 4.07 -9.67 3.79
CA ALA A 23 5.48 -9.99 3.54
C ALA A 23 6.21 -8.80 2.91
N LEU A 24 5.60 -8.11 1.94
CA LEU A 24 6.17 -6.89 1.37
C LEU A 24 6.32 -5.78 2.43
N ALA A 25 5.35 -5.62 3.31
CA ALA A 25 5.38 -4.65 4.40
C ALA A 25 6.56 -4.90 5.35
N GLN A 26 6.83 -6.17 5.70
CA GLN A 26 7.98 -6.55 6.50
C GLN A 26 9.31 -6.21 5.80
N VAL A 27 9.42 -6.52 4.50
CA VAL A 27 10.62 -6.21 3.69
C VAL A 27 10.89 -4.70 3.65
N LEU A 28 9.84 -3.90 3.49
CA LEU A 28 9.93 -2.44 3.38
C LEU A 28 9.93 -1.72 4.74
N LYS A 29 9.75 -2.44 5.85
CA LYS A 29 9.54 -1.87 7.20
C LYS A 29 8.39 -0.86 7.25
N LEU A 30 7.31 -1.19 6.54
CA LEU A 30 6.05 -0.43 6.50
C LEU A 30 4.95 -1.21 7.19
N SER A 31 3.82 -0.55 7.48
CA SER A 31 2.62 -1.27 7.90
C SER A 31 1.94 -1.93 6.69
N PRO A 32 1.29 -3.09 6.86
CA PRO A 32 0.50 -3.72 5.79
C PRO A 32 -0.58 -2.79 5.22
N SER A 33 -1.21 -1.96 6.06
CA SER A 33 -2.20 -0.96 5.64
C SER A 33 -1.59 0.08 4.69
N TYR A 34 -0.36 0.52 4.96
CA TYR A 34 0.33 1.49 4.11
C TYR A 34 0.74 0.87 2.75
N VAL A 35 1.17 -0.39 2.74
CA VAL A 35 1.40 -1.13 1.48
C VAL A 35 0.09 -1.28 0.68
N ASN A 36 -1.01 -1.61 1.36
CA ASN A 36 -2.32 -1.69 0.72
C ASN A 36 -2.76 -0.35 0.11
N GLN A 37 -2.50 0.78 0.77
CA GLN A 37 -2.76 2.11 0.22
C GLN A 37 -1.89 2.38 -1.00
N LEU A 38 -0.57 2.12 -0.92
CA LEU A 38 0.35 2.32 -2.05
C LEU A 38 -0.06 1.51 -3.28
N GLU A 39 -0.47 0.25 -3.11
CA GLU A 39 -0.90 -0.62 -4.21
C GLU A 39 -2.24 -0.21 -4.81
N ASN A 40 -3.18 0.32 -4.00
CA ASN A 40 -4.55 0.58 -4.42
C ASN A 40 -4.88 2.05 -4.67
N ASN A 41 -4.00 2.99 -4.31
CA ASN A 41 -4.19 4.45 -4.27
C ASN A 41 -5.39 5.00 -5.08
N GLY A 42 -6.56 4.93 -4.46
CA GLY A 42 -7.53 6.01 -4.42
C GLY A 42 -7.44 6.59 -3.03
N TYR A 43 -6.95 7.83 -2.91
CA TYR A 43 -7.25 8.61 -1.71
C TYR A 43 -8.78 8.63 -1.57
N PRO A 44 -9.39 8.21 -0.45
CA PRO A 44 -10.69 8.77 -0.12
C PRO A 44 -10.46 10.28 0.01
N ASP A 45 -11.33 11.08 -0.61
CA ASP A 45 -11.32 12.54 -0.56
C ASP A 45 -11.13 13.02 0.88
N LEU A 46 -9.88 13.28 1.31
CA LEU A 46 -9.40 13.88 2.58
C LEU A 46 -10.13 13.59 3.92
N ALA A 47 -11.09 12.67 4.01
CA ALA A 47 -12.03 12.55 5.12
C ALA A 47 -11.92 11.22 5.90
N VAL A 48 -10.99 10.33 5.51
CA VAL A 48 -10.76 9.06 6.23
C VAL A 48 -9.29 8.92 6.59
N PHE A 49 -8.76 9.89 7.33
CA PHE A 49 -7.63 9.64 8.21
C PHE A 49 -8.20 9.08 9.52
N GLN A 50 -8.28 7.76 9.65
CA GLN A 50 -8.42 7.12 10.96
C GLN A 50 -7.02 6.70 11.43
N PRO A 51 -6.44 7.39 12.43
CA PRO A 51 -5.24 6.91 13.07
C PRO A 51 -5.58 5.61 13.81
N SER A 52 -4.87 4.53 13.52
CA SER A 52 -4.93 3.32 14.34
C SER A 52 -4.41 3.68 15.74
N GLU A 53 -5.27 3.60 16.75
CA GLU A 53 -4.88 3.70 18.16
C GLU A 53 -3.72 2.74 18.47
N PRO A 54 -2.68 3.17 19.20
CA PRO A 54 -1.73 2.23 19.78
C PRO A 54 -2.38 1.51 20.96
N ALA A 55 -2.13 0.20 21.04
CA ALA A 55 -2.41 -0.60 22.23
C ALA A 55 -1.54 -0.18 23.43
#